data_AF-A0A965QUK7-F1
#
_entry.id   AF-A0A965QUK7-F1
#
_cell.length_a   1.000
_cell.length_b   1.000
_cell.length_c   1.000
_cell.angle_alpha   90.00
_cell.angle_beta   90.00
_cell.angle_gamma   90.00
#
_symmetry.space_group_name_H-M   'P 1'
#
loop_
_entity.id
_entity.type
_entity.pdbx_description
1 polymer ?
#
loop_
_entity_poly.entity_id
_entity_poly.type
_entity_poly.pdbx_seq_one_letter_code
_entity_poly.pdbx_strand_id
1 'polypeptide(L)'
;MHAGILTDLAVETGAPVVVHVSATDLEVAAGRPSLRRLVASAIGSSDRVVAADAAAAALLRQGWLGDESCDVWPIDAGAADRVAAAREKVVQAGQPEPFGTADWKELLARTDVQAVTSALPVDLHLPCYLDVLRAGKDLYAEKPMCLTLAECDTLVAAAKEQSLFPTEFVK
;
A
#
# COMPACT_ATOMS: atom_id res chain seq x y z
N MET A 1 -8.47 10.94 -8.15
CA MET A 1 -9.14 11.50 -6.96
C MET A 1 -8.66 10.85 -5.65
N HIS A 2 -7.98 9.69 -5.70
CA HIS A 2 -7.43 9.00 -4.51
C HIS A 2 -6.19 9.65 -3.86
N ALA A 3 -5.41 10.45 -4.59
CA ALA A 3 -4.21 11.08 -4.03
C ALA A 3 -4.55 12.15 -2.97
N GLY A 4 -5.58 12.97 -3.19
CA GLY A 4 -5.88 14.12 -2.32
C GLY A 4 -6.28 13.75 -0.88
N ILE A 5 -7.10 12.72 -0.70
CA ILE A 5 -7.57 12.29 0.63
C ILE A 5 -6.43 11.69 1.46
N LEU A 6 -5.52 10.96 0.82
CA LEU A 6 -4.38 10.35 1.48
C LEU A 6 -3.29 11.38 1.80
N THR A 7 -3.11 12.41 0.95
CA THR A 7 -2.20 13.53 1.25
C THR A 7 -2.69 14.36 2.43
N ASP A 8 -3.99 14.63 2.57
CA ASP A 8 -4.54 15.35 3.72
C ASP A 8 -4.34 14.57 5.03
N LEU A 9 -4.51 13.24 5.01
CA LEU A 9 -4.24 12.40 6.18
C LEU A 9 -2.75 12.41 6.57
N ALA A 10 -1.85 12.39 5.59
CA ALA A 10 -0.40 12.47 5.82
C ALA A 10 -0.01 13.80 6.51
N VAL A 11 -0.59 14.90 6.04
CA VAL A 11 -0.33 16.25 6.55
C VAL A 11 -0.90 16.43 7.97
N GLU A 12 -2.09 15.90 8.26
CA GLU A 12 -2.69 16.00 9.60
C GLU A 12 -2.03 15.08 10.64
N THR A 13 -1.60 13.87 10.25
CA THR A 13 -1.13 12.86 11.20
C THR A 13 0.40 12.76 11.29
N GLY A 14 1.12 13.33 10.34
CA GLY A 14 2.58 13.15 10.20
C GLY A 14 2.98 11.72 9.82
N ALA A 15 2.02 10.86 9.50
CA ALA A 15 2.30 9.49 9.07
C ALA A 15 2.77 9.48 7.61
N PRO A 16 3.83 8.72 7.27
CA PRO A 16 4.24 8.54 5.89
C PRO A 16 3.11 7.84 5.12
N VAL A 17 2.67 8.47 4.03
CA VAL A 17 1.63 7.93 3.16
C VAL A 17 2.25 7.39 1.89
N VAL A 18 1.95 6.13 1.59
CA VAL A 18 2.39 5.46 0.36
C VAL A 18 1.24 5.51 -0.65
N VAL A 19 1.46 6.14 -1.79
CA VAL A 19 0.47 6.21 -2.86
C VAL A 19 0.90 5.30 -4.01
N HIS A 20 0.12 4.25 -4.23
CA HIS A 20 0.29 3.37 -5.39
C HIS A 20 -0.50 3.89 -6.59
N VAL A 21 0.18 4.04 -7.73
CA VAL A 21 -0.41 4.49 -9.01
C VAL A 21 0.09 3.57 -10.13
N SER A 22 -0.81 3.10 -10.99
CA SER A 22 -0.42 2.28 -12.15
C SER A 22 0.17 3.14 -13.28
N ALA A 23 0.94 2.54 -14.18
CA ALA A 23 1.44 3.22 -15.38
C ALA A 23 0.29 3.77 -16.25
N THR A 24 -0.77 2.97 -16.42
CA THR A 24 -1.98 3.37 -17.16
C THR A 24 -2.66 4.59 -16.53
N ASP A 25 -2.74 4.65 -15.20
CA ASP A 25 -3.31 5.81 -14.51
C ASP A 25 -2.49 7.08 -14.75
N LEU A 26 -1.17 6.96 -14.78
CA LEU A 26 -0.28 8.07 -15.12
C LEU A 26 -0.51 8.52 -16.57
N GLU A 27 -0.61 7.62 -17.54
CA GLU A 27 -0.91 7.98 -18.93
C GLU A 27 -2.24 8.73 -19.06
N VAL A 28 -3.31 8.22 -18.42
CA VAL A 28 -4.62 8.87 -18.38
C VAL A 28 -4.54 10.24 -17.72
N ALA A 29 -3.80 10.37 -16.62
CA ALA A 29 -3.62 11.64 -15.92
C ALA A 29 -2.84 12.66 -16.77
N ALA A 30 -1.84 12.23 -17.52
CA ALA A 30 -1.05 13.10 -18.40
C ALA A 30 -1.92 13.76 -19.48
N GLY A 31 -2.90 13.04 -20.01
CA GLY A 31 -3.84 13.55 -21.03
C GLY A 31 -4.90 14.52 -20.52
N ARG A 32 -5.04 14.71 -19.20
CA ARG A 32 -6.10 15.54 -18.59
C ARG A 32 -5.49 16.67 -17.75
N PRO A 33 -5.54 17.94 -18.19
CA PRO A 33 -4.80 19.05 -17.56
C PRO A 33 -5.06 19.25 -16.06
N SER A 34 -6.30 19.05 -15.60
CA SER A 34 -6.64 19.15 -14.18
C SER A 34 -6.06 17.99 -13.36
N LEU A 35 -6.11 16.75 -13.87
CA LEU A 35 -5.53 15.59 -13.21
C LEU A 35 -4.00 15.66 -13.23
N ARG A 36 -3.39 16.08 -14.34
CA ARG A 36 -1.94 16.28 -14.43
C ARG A 36 -1.43 17.23 -13.36
N ARG A 37 -2.14 18.36 -13.13
CA ARG A 37 -1.79 19.31 -12.08
C ARG A 37 -1.85 18.67 -10.69
N LEU A 38 -2.91 17.93 -10.39
CA LEU A 38 -3.06 17.24 -9.10
C LEU A 38 -1.96 16.20 -8.87
N VAL A 39 -1.65 15.38 -9.87
CA VAL A 39 -0.60 14.34 -9.76
C VAL A 39 0.77 14.98 -9.61
N ALA A 40 1.09 16.03 -10.39
CA ALA A 40 2.35 16.75 -10.26
C ALA A 40 2.52 17.39 -8.87
N SER A 41 1.44 17.98 -8.31
CA SER A 41 1.48 18.52 -6.94
C SER A 41 1.69 17.42 -5.90
N ALA A 42 1.03 16.27 -6.02
CA ALA A 42 1.23 15.15 -5.10
C ALA A 42 2.68 14.63 -5.14
N ILE A 43 3.24 14.46 -6.35
CA ILE A 43 4.63 14.07 -6.55
C ILE A 43 5.58 15.09 -5.88
N GLY A 44 5.44 16.38 -6.19
CA GLY A 44 6.30 17.42 -5.61
C GLY A 44 6.13 17.63 -4.11
N SER A 45 5.06 17.11 -3.50
CA SER A 45 4.86 17.09 -2.03
C SER A 45 5.38 15.81 -1.36
N SER A 46 5.87 14.83 -2.12
CA SER A 46 6.34 13.56 -1.60
C SER A 46 7.81 13.64 -1.21
N ASP A 47 8.18 13.12 -0.04
CA ASP A 47 9.59 13.00 0.36
C ASP A 47 10.39 12.03 -0.51
N ARG A 48 9.69 11.05 -1.12
CA ARG A 48 10.30 9.99 -1.90
C ARG A 48 9.34 9.45 -2.96
N VAL A 49 9.85 9.21 -4.17
CA VAL A 49 9.14 8.55 -5.26
C VAL A 49 9.81 7.23 -5.57
N VAL A 50 9.01 6.16 -5.62
CA VAL A 50 9.49 4.80 -5.85
C VAL A 50 8.74 4.19 -7.03
N ALA A 51 9.49 3.63 -7.97
CA ALA A 51 8.96 2.85 -9.08
C ALA A 51 9.06 1.35 -8.80
N ALA A 52 8.09 0.59 -9.32
CA ALA A 52 8.09 -0.87 -9.23
C ALA A 52 9.18 -1.52 -10.09
N ASP A 53 9.64 -0.87 -11.16
CA ASP A 53 10.73 -1.37 -12.00
C ASP A 53 11.40 -0.22 -12.76
N ALA A 54 12.44 -0.55 -13.53
CA ALA A 54 13.20 0.43 -14.31
C ALA A 54 12.37 1.08 -15.43
N ALA A 55 11.38 0.38 -16.00
CA ALA A 55 10.53 0.90 -17.06
C ALA A 55 9.57 1.97 -16.49
N ALA A 56 8.92 1.67 -15.37
CA ALA A 56 8.09 2.62 -14.64
C ALA A 56 8.90 3.84 -14.19
N ALA A 57 10.13 3.64 -13.71
CA ALA A 57 11.02 4.74 -13.32
C ALA A 57 11.36 5.64 -14.51
N ALA A 58 11.60 5.07 -15.69
CA ALA A 58 11.87 5.85 -16.90
C ALA A 58 10.66 6.70 -17.32
N LEU A 59 9.45 6.13 -17.27
CA LEU A 59 8.20 6.86 -17.57
C LEU A 59 7.96 8.02 -16.58
N LEU A 60 8.19 7.78 -15.28
CA LEU A 60 8.09 8.81 -14.25
C LEU A 60 9.08 9.95 -14.51
N ARG A 61 10.36 9.64 -14.78
CA ARG A 61 11.37 10.66 -15.08
C ARG A 61 11.04 11.48 -16.33
N GLN A 62 10.61 10.81 -17.40
CA GLN A 62 10.31 11.47 -18.66
C GLN A 62 9.10 12.41 -18.57
N GLY A 63 8.07 12.01 -17.81
CA GLY A 63 6.76 12.67 -17.85
C GLY A 63 6.38 13.49 -16.63
N TRP A 64 7.03 13.26 -15.49
CA TRP A 64 6.52 13.69 -14.17
C TRP A 64 7.57 14.30 -13.25
N LEU A 65 8.77 13.72 -13.15
CA LEU A 65 9.75 14.08 -12.11
C LEU A 65 10.78 15.14 -12.53
N GLY A 66 11.05 15.29 -13.82
CA GLY A 66 12.17 16.13 -14.27
C GLY A 66 13.50 15.64 -13.68
N ASP A 67 14.16 16.49 -12.89
CA ASP A 67 15.45 16.20 -12.22
C ASP A 67 15.30 15.52 -10.84
N GLU A 68 14.07 15.32 -10.35
CA GLU A 68 13.83 14.68 -9.06
C GLU A 68 14.26 13.21 -9.05
N SER A 69 14.72 12.73 -7.89
CA SER A 69 15.17 11.36 -7.73
C SER A 69 13.98 10.39 -7.66
N CYS A 70 14.18 9.20 -8.24
CA CYS A 70 13.24 8.10 -8.18
C CYS A 70 14.01 6.84 -7.85
N ASP A 71 13.62 6.15 -6.79
CA ASP A 71 14.13 4.82 -6.48
C ASP A 71 13.38 3.75 -7.25
N VAL A 72 13.95 2.55 -7.28
CA VAL A 72 13.34 1.38 -7.91
C VAL A 72 13.35 0.23 -6.92
N TRP A 73 12.15 -0.24 -6.52
CA TRP A 73 11.97 -1.35 -5.59
C TRP A 73 11.21 -2.48 -6.30
N PRO A 74 11.89 -3.32 -7.08
CA PRO A 74 11.25 -4.41 -7.78
C PRO A 74 10.74 -5.48 -6.82
N ILE A 75 9.77 -6.27 -7.29
CA ILE A 75 9.42 -7.55 -6.65
C ILE A 75 10.12 -8.62 -7.49
N ASP A 76 11.35 -8.95 -7.12
CA ASP A 76 12.24 -9.86 -7.86
C ASP A 76 12.97 -10.81 -6.90
N ALA A 77 13.92 -11.60 -7.44
CA ALA A 77 14.72 -12.53 -6.65
C ALA A 77 15.48 -11.86 -5.48
N GLY A 78 15.77 -10.55 -5.56
CA GLY A 78 16.40 -9.78 -4.50
C GLY A 78 15.44 -9.22 -3.45
N ALA A 79 14.14 -9.51 -3.54
CA ALA A 79 13.15 -9.00 -2.58
C ALA A 79 13.44 -9.48 -1.16
N ALA A 80 13.87 -10.73 -1.00
CA ALA A 80 14.25 -11.29 0.29
C ALA A 80 15.41 -10.50 0.94
N ASP A 81 16.43 -10.15 0.17
CA ASP A 81 17.57 -9.37 0.64
C ASP A 81 17.15 -7.95 1.06
N ARG A 82 16.24 -7.33 0.30
CA ARG A 82 15.67 -6.01 0.65
C ARG A 82 14.86 -6.06 1.94
N VAL A 83 14.08 -7.11 2.15
CA VAL A 83 13.35 -7.33 3.41
C VAL A 83 14.33 -7.54 4.57
N ALA A 84 15.38 -8.34 4.39
CA ALA A 84 16.41 -8.55 5.42
C ALA A 84 17.11 -7.23 5.78
N ALA A 85 17.51 -6.43 4.80
CA ALA A 85 18.12 -5.12 5.01
C ALA A 85 17.16 -4.13 5.69
N ALA A 86 15.86 -4.18 5.38
CA ALA A 86 14.85 -3.35 6.06
C ALA A 86 14.70 -3.74 7.53
N ARG A 87 14.69 -5.04 7.85
CA ARG A 87 14.65 -5.55 9.24
C ARG A 87 15.89 -5.11 10.01
N GLU A 88 17.07 -5.17 9.40
CA GLU A 88 18.31 -4.72 10.02
C GLU A 88 18.25 -3.23 10.39
N LYS A 89 17.72 -2.38 9.51
CA LYS A 89 17.54 -0.94 9.81
C LYS A 89 16.64 -0.69 11.02
N VAL A 90 15.59 -1.48 11.19
CA VAL A 90 14.70 -1.39 12.37
C VAL A 90 15.48 -1.73 13.65
N VAL A 91 16.29 -2.80 13.62
CA VAL A 91 17.13 -3.19 14.75
C VAL A 91 18.21 -2.14 15.05
N GLN A 92 18.88 -1.60 14.03
CA GLN A 92 19.88 -0.53 14.18
C GLN A 92 19.28 0.75 14.76
N ALA A 93 17.99 1.01 14.53
CA ALA A 93 17.24 2.10 15.16
C ALA A 93 16.83 1.81 16.62
N GLY A 94 17.27 0.69 17.20
CA GLY A 94 16.98 0.29 18.58
C GLY A 94 15.60 -0.31 18.80
N GLN A 95 14.88 -0.67 17.73
CA GLN A 95 13.58 -1.31 17.82
C GLN A 95 13.71 -2.84 17.83
N PRO A 96 12.70 -3.59 18.32
CA PRO A 96 12.69 -5.05 18.25
C PRO A 96 12.79 -5.53 16.80
N GLU A 97 13.49 -6.65 16.59
CA GLU A 97 13.59 -7.26 15.27
C GLU A 97 12.19 -7.64 14.74
N PRO A 98 11.75 -7.13 13.58
CA PRO A 98 10.48 -7.52 13.02
C PRO A 98 10.47 -9.00 12.66
N PHE A 99 9.36 -9.68 12.88
CA PHE A 99 9.17 -11.04 12.38
C PHE A 99 8.91 -11.02 10.87
N GLY A 100 9.50 -11.97 10.15
CA GLY A 100 9.30 -12.14 8.71
C GLY A 100 8.97 -13.59 8.40
N THR A 101 8.05 -13.80 7.46
CA THR A 101 7.62 -15.10 6.96
C THR A 101 7.21 -14.98 5.49
N ALA A 102 7.25 -16.10 4.77
CA ALA A 102 6.71 -16.21 3.41
C ALA A 102 5.22 -16.62 3.39
N ASP A 103 4.66 -17.04 4.53
CA ASP A 103 3.24 -17.40 4.68
C ASP A 103 2.59 -16.49 5.74
N TRP A 104 1.70 -15.60 5.30
CA TRP A 104 1.02 -14.67 6.21
C TRP A 104 0.21 -15.39 7.28
N LYS A 105 -0.18 -16.66 7.09
CA LYS A 105 -0.91 -17.42 8.11
C LYS A 105 -0.09 -17.65 9.38
N GLU A 106 1.24 -17.73 9.26
CA GLU A 106 2.12 -17.79 10.42
C GLU A 106 2.11 -16.48 11.22
N LEU A 107 2.02 -15.33 10.54
CA LEU A 107 1.81 -14.03 11.18
C LEU A 107 0.45 -13.98 11.88
N LEU A 108 -0.61 -14.53 11.25
CA LEU A 108 -1.95 -14.53 11.82
C LEU A 108 -2.10 -15.45 13.04
N ALA A 109 -1.31 -16.52 13.12
CA ALA A 109 -1.30 -17.41 14.28
C ALA A 109 -0.70 -16.78 15.56
N ARG A 110 -0.02 -15.64 15.43
CA ARG A 110 0.61 -14.95 16.57
C ARG A 110 -0.41 -14.24 17.45
N THR A 111 -0.28 -14.43 18.76
CA THR A 111 -1.14 -13.80 19.77
C THR A 111 -0.73 -12.38 20.14
N ASP A 112 0.50 -11.98 19.80
CA ASP A 112 1.02 -10.63 20.04
C ASP A 112 0.75 -9.65 18.89
N VAL A 113 0.04 -10.08 17.83
CA VAL A 113 -0.42 -9.24 16.72
C VAL A 113 -1.92 -8.99 16.85
N GLN A 114 -2.32 -7.72 17.01
CA GLN A 114 -3.72 -7.32 17.16
C GLN A 114 -4.36 -6.83 15.85
N ALA A 115 -3.57 -6.17 14.99
CA ALA A 115 -4.04 -5.56 13.75
C ALA A 115 -3.11 -5.90 12.58
N VAL A 116 -3.68 -5.93 11.37
CA VAL A 116 -2.97 -6.16 10.11
C VAL A 116 -3.32 -5.04 9.14
N THR A 117 -2.29 -4.43 8.54
CA THR A 117 -2.41 -3.67 7.30
C THR A 117 -1.79 -4.49 6.18
N SER A 118 -2.40 -4.46 5.00
CA SER A 118 -1.95 -5.25 3.87
C SER A 118 -1.60 -4.37 2.69
N ALA A 119 -0.37 -4.53 2.20
CA ALA A 119 0.12 -3.92 0.96
C ALA A 119 0.32 -4.98 -0.14
N LEU A 120 -0.48 -6.06 -0.10
CA LEU A 120 -0.41 -7.11 -1.10
C LEU A 120 -0.94 -6.62 -2.46
N PRO A 121 -0.58 -7.28 -3.56
CA PRO A 121 -1.31 -7.15 -4.81
C PRO A 121 -2.82 -7.41 -4.63
N VAL A 122 -3.66 -6.65 -5.34
CA VAL A 122 -5.13 -6.64 -5.16
C VAL A 122 -5.78 -8.01 -5.35
N ASP A 123 -5.23 -8.87 -6.20
CA ASP A 123 -5.69 -10.24 -6.43
C ASP A 123 -5.55 -11.14 -5.19
N LEU A 124 -4.72 -10.74 -4.23
CA LEU A 124 -4.54 -11.43 -2.94
C LEU A 124 -5.32 -10.78 -1.79
N HIS A 125 -5.99 -9.64 -2.01
CA HIS A 125 -6.71 -8.93 -0.95
C HIS A 125 -7.79 -9.80 -0.33
N LEU A 126 -8.78 -10.27 -1.11
CA LEU A 126 -9.90 -11.05 -0.56
C LEU A 126 -9.45 -12.27 0.27
N PRO A 127 -8.61 -13.19 -0.23
CA PRO A 127 -8.21 -14.35 0.57
C PRO A 127 -7.43 -13.94 1.84
N CYS A 128 -6.52 -12.97 1.74
CA CYS A 128 -5.77 -12.47 2.90
C CYS A 128 -6.70 -11.82 3.93
N TYR A 129 -7.63 -10.98 3.49
CA TYR A 129 -8.51 -10.20 4.36
C TYR A 129 -9.51 -11.10 5.07
N LEU A 130 -10.05 -12.10 4.38
CA LEU A 130 -10.89 -13.12 5.03
C LEU A 130 -10.10 -13.92 6.08
N ASP A 131 -8.83 -14.25 5.82
CA ASP A 131 -7.98 -14.94 6.79
C ASP A 131 -7.67 -14.05 8.01
N VAL A 132 -7.38 -12.76 7.81
CA VAL A 132 -7.17 -11.77 8.89
C VAL A 132 -8.41 -11.67 9.77
N LEU A 133 -9.58 -11.48 9.13
CA LEU A 133 -10.84 -11.44 9.85
C LEU A 133 -11.05 -12.76 10.60
N ARG A 134 -10.95 -13.94 9.97
CA ARG A 134 -11.10 -15.24 10.66
C ARG A 134 -10.16 -15.44 11.85
N ALA A 135 -8.98 -14.82 11.84
CA ALA A 135 -8.05 -14.83 12.96
C ALA A 135 -8.45 -13.88 14.11
N GLY A 136 -9.54 -13.14 13.98
CA GLY A 136 -10.04 -12.17 14.96
C GLY A 136 -9.16 -10.93 15.09
N LYS A 137 -8.44 -10.56 14.02
CA LYS A 137 -7.53 -9.41 14.00
C LYS A 137 -8.19 -8.21 13.31
N ASP A 138 -7.87 -7.01 13.79
CA ASP A 138 -8.28 -5.78 13.11
C ASP A 138 -7.62 -5.69 11.74
N LEU A 139 -8.35 -5.20 10.73
CA LEU A 139 -7.86 -5.10 9.36
C LEU A 139 -7.96 -3.66 8.86
N TYR A 140 -6.82 -3.10 8.45
CA TYR A 140 -6.79 -1.98 7.52
C TYR A 140 -6.70 -2.53 6.09
N ALA A 141 -7.80 -2.39 5.34
CA ALA A 141 -7.89 -2.82 3.96
C ALA A 141 -7.36 -1.70 3.04
N GLU A 142 -6.40 -2.03 2.18
CA GLU A 142 -5.88 -1.09 1.18
C GLU A 142 -6.81 -0.98 -0.02
N LYS A 143 -6.73 0.17 -0.70
CA LYS A 143 -7.51 0.43 -1.91
C LYS A 143 -6.73 0.01 -3.17
N PRO A 144 -7.42 -0.57 -4.17
CA PRO A 144 -8.82 -0.99 -4.14
C PRO A 144 -9.05 -2.20 -3.21
N MET A 145 -10.18 -2.22 -2.49
CA MET A 145 -10.47 -3.24 -1.47
C MET A 145 -10.43 -4.68 -2.04
N CYS A 146 -11.04 -4.92 -3.21
CA CYS A 146 -11.02 -6.19 -3.94
C CYS A 146 -11.05 -5.93 -5.47
N LEU A 147 -10.95 -6.99 -6.29
CA LEU A 147 -11.02 -6.87 -7.75
C LEU A 147 -12.44 -6.58 -8.25
N THR A 148 -13.46 -7.08 -7.54
CA THR A 148 -14.87 -6.91 -7.93
C THR A 148 -15.76 -6.47 -6.77
N LEU A 149 -16.89 -5.86 -7.08
CA LEU A 149 -17.89 -5.49 -6.07
C LEU A 149 -18.44 -6.70 -5.31
N ALA A 150 -18.60 -7.84 -5.98
CA ALA A 150 -19.08 -9.08 -5.34
C ALA A 150 -18.08 -9.60 -4.30
N GLU A 151 -16.78 -9.43 -4.54
CA GLU A 151 -15.74 -9.74 -3.56
C GLU A 151 -15.78 -8.75 -2.39
N CYS A 152 -15.98 -7.46 -2.65
CA CYS A 152 -16.18 -6.47 -1.59
C CYS A 152 -17.40 -6.82 -0.72
N ASP A 153 -18.53 -7.20 -1.33
CA ASP A 153 -19.74 -7.60 -0.60
C ASP A 153 -19.48 -8.82 0.29
N THR A 154 -18.72 -9.79 -0.22
CA THR A 154 -18.30 -10.98 0.53
C THR A 154 -17.47 -10.59 1.75
N LEU A 155 -16.52 -9.67 1.58
CA LEU A 155 -15.68 -9.21 2.68
C LEU A 155 -16.47 -8.44 3.73
N VAL A 156 -17.38 -7.55 3.31
CA VAL A 156 -18.24 -6.77 4.21
C VAL A 156 -19.15 -7.70 5.03
N ALA A 157 -19.69 -8.76 4.41
CA ALA A 157 -20.47 -9.76 5.13
C ALA A 157 -19.64 -10.46 6.21
N ALA A 158 -18.43 -10.92 5.86
CA ALA A 158 -17.52 -11.57 6.81
C ALA A 158 -17.11 -10.64 7.97
N ALA A 159 -16.86 -9.36 7.70
CA ALA A 159 -16.49 -8.41 8.74
C ALA A 159 -17.64 -8.16 9.74
N LYS A 160 -18.88 -8.03 9.23
CA LYS A 160 -20.08 -7.89 10.06
C LYS A 160 -20.31 -9.08 10.99
N GLU A 161 -20.09 -10.30 10.51
CA GLU A 161 -20.21 -11.51 11.34
C GLU A 161 -19.27 -11.49 12.55
N GLN A 162 -18.12 -10.81 12.42
CA GLN A 162 -17.11 -10.72 13.47
C GLN A 162 -17.23 -9.51 14.37
N SER A 163 -18.26 -8.66 14.16
CA SER A 163 -18.36 -7.34 14.78
C SER A 163 -17.12 -6.45 14.57
N LEU A 164 -16.33 -6.76 13.53
CA LEU A 164 -15.21 -5.95 13.08
C LEU A 164 -15.73 -5.03 12.00
N PHE A 165 -15.61 -3.72 12.19
CA PHE A 165 -15.85 -2.78 11.11
C PHE A 165 -14.60 -2.80 10.23
N PRO A 166 -14.69 -3.19 8.94
CA PRO A 166 -13.60 -2.90 8.03
C PRO A 166 -13.55 -1.37 7.96
N THR A 167 -12.51 -0.77 8.53
CA THR A 167 -12.34 0.67 8.48
C THR A 167 -11.97 1.09 7.06
N GLU A 168 -12.99 1.21 6.22
CA GLU A 168 -13.04 2.21 5.16
C GLU A 168 -14.27 3.07 5.40
N PHE A 169 -14.08 4.39 5.43
CA PHE A 169 -15.17 5.35 5.55
C PHE A 169 -16.12 5.20 4.36
N VAL A 170 -17.23 4.50 4.55
CA VAL A 170 -18.39 4.59 3.66
C VAL A 170 -19.20 5.80 4.10
N LYS A 171 -19.04 6.92 3.38
CA LYS A 171 -20.00 8.01 3.32
C LYS A 171 -20.47 8.19 1.88
#